data_AF-A0A950IXP1-F1
#
_entry.id   AF-A0A950IXP1-F1
#
_cell.length_a   1.000
_cell.length_b   1.000
_cell.length_c   1.000
_cell.angle_alpha   90.00
_cell.angle_beta   90.00
_cell.angle_gamma   90.00
#
_symmetry.space_group_name_H-M   'P 1'
#
loop_
_entity.id
_entity.type
_entity.pdbx_description
1 polymer ?
#
loop_
_entity_poly.entity_id
_entity_poly.type
_entity_poly.pdbx_seq_one_letter_code
_entity_poly.pdbx_strand_id
1 'polypeptide(L)'
;MMMRTAAGWLTPVKASGMASYLVAAAACGFTATRSAGLRVPRLASVLCALDLVLFVDITFDLRWRLYAFYKRGAISHRWYNERAEPQVVALISIAVALLVTATWLCRRFAPVRGAPLAICGALLSIGCWLTELISLHAVDAVLYRHIGPLMLVCYLWILASAMTALGIWKAGSESLRKLYAIRLH
;
A
#
# COMPACT_ATOMS: atom_id res chain seq x y z
N MET A 1 17.30 -6.02 25.49
CA MET A 1 17.20 -5.97 24.02
C MET A 1 17.67 -7.33 23.50
N MET A 2 16.77 -8.28 23.27
CA MET A 2 17.14 -9.61 22.76
C MET A 2 17.64 -9.46 21.32
N MET A 3 18.88 -9.90 21.05
CA MET A 3 19.37 -10.08 19.68
C MET A 3 18.50 -11.14 19.00
N ARG A 4 17.59 -10.72 18.12
CA ARG A 4 16.93 -11.63 17.18
C ARG A 4 18.02 -12.18 16.25
N THR A 5 18.11 -13.50 16.12
CA THR A 5 18.99 -14.14 15.14
C THR A 5 18.61 -13.67 13.72
N ALA A 6 19.56 -13.65 12.79
CA ALA A 6 19.31 -13.23 11.40
C ALA A 6 18.15 -14.01 10.74
N ALA A 7 17.98 -15.29 11.11
CA ALA A 7 16.88 -16.14 10.67
C ALA A 7 15.50 -15.71 11.21
N GLY A 8 15.43 -15.03 12.36
CA GLY A 8 14.19 -14.51 12.93
C GLY A 8 13.76 -13.15 12.35
N TRP A 9 14.61 -12.52 11.54
CA TRP A 9 14.35 -11.19 10.97
C TRP A 9 13.47 -11.24 9.70
N LEU A 10 13.64 -12.30 8.90
CA LEU A 10 12.95 -12.47 7.62
C LEU A 10 11.92 -13.61 7.70
N THR A 11 10.73 -13.30 8.21
CA THR A 11 9.61 -14.24 8.15
C THR A 11 9.02 -14.30 6.73
N PRO A 12 8.38 -15.41 6.31
CA PRO A 12 7.71 -15.50 5.01
C PRO A 12 6.73 -14.35 4.76
N VAL A 13 6.03 -13.92 5.80
CA VAL A 13 5.12 -12.78 5.79
C VAL A 13 5.85 -11.49 5.40
N LYS A 14 6.92 -11.13 6.12
CA LYS A 14 7.72 -9.94 5.80
C LYS A 14 8.33 -10.01 4.40
N ALA A 15 8.91 -11.15 4.04
CA ALA A 15 9.50 -11.36 2.73
C ALA A 15 8.47 -11.13 1.61
N SER A 16 7.23 -11.62 1.77
CA SER A 16 6.17 -11.42 0.79
C SER A 16 5.75 -9.95 0.63
N GLY A 17 5.63 -9.21 1.75
CA GLY A 17 5.35 -7.77 1.73
C GLY A 17 6.49 -6.97 1.09
N MET A 18 7.74 -7.24 1.49
CA MET A 18 8.93 -6.60 0.91
C MET A 18 9.02 -6.84 -0.60
N ALA A 19 8.88 -8.10 -1.04
CA ALA A 19 8.96 -8.45 -2.45
C ALA A 19 7.85 -7.79 -3.27
N SER A 20 6.60 -7.81 -2.79
CA SER A 20 5.47 -7.23 -3.51
C SER A 20 5.60 -5.72 -3.69
N TYR A 21 5.91 -4.97 -2.63
CA TYR A 21 6.12 -3.53 -2.73
C TYR A 21 7.34 -3.16 -3.57
N LEU A 22 8.44 -3.92 -3.49
CA LEU A 22 9.62 -3.68 -4.32
C LEU A 22 9.31 -3.87 -5.81
N VAL A 23 8.54 -4.91 -6.16
CA VAL A 23 8.10 -5.15 -7.55
C VAL A 23 7.20 -4.01 -8.05
N ALA A 24 6.23 -3.56 -7.23
CA ALA A 24 5.37 -2.43 -7.58
C ALA A 24 6.16 -1.12 -7.75
N ALA A 25 7.08 -0.83 -6.83
CA ALA A 25 7.98 0.31 -6.91
C ALA A 25 8.84 0.29 -8.18
N ALA A 26 9.44 -0.87 -8.51
CA ALA A 26 10.25 -1.02 -9.72
C ALA A 26 9.42 -0.80 -11.00
N ALA A 27 8.21 -1.37 -11.08
CA ALA A 27 7.30 -1.15 -12.21
C ALA A 27 6.90 0.32 -12.36
N CYS A 28 6.60 0.99 -11.24
CA CYS A 28 6.30 2.42 -11.19
C CYS A 28 7.50 3.27 -11.62
N GLY A 29 8.70 3.03 -11.08
CA GLY A 29 9.92 3.75 -11.42
C GLY A 29 10.33 3.59 -12.90
N PHE A 30 10.23 2.37 -13.42
CA PHE A 30 10.44 2.11 -14.85
C PHE A 30 9.44 2.90 -15.71
N THR A 31 8.16 2.88 -15.34
CA THR A 31 7.12 3.61 -16.06
C THR A 31 7.33 5.13 -15.98
N ALA A 32 7.79 5.64 -14.84
CA ALA A 32 8.06 7.06 -14.63
C ALA A 32 9.17 7.59 -15.55
N THR A 33 10.20 6.77 -15.80
CA THR A 33 11.35 7.16 -16.64
C THR A 33 11.12 6.95 -18.13
N ARG A 34 10.19 6.05 -18.51
CA ARG A 34 9.94 5.68 -19.91
C ARG A 34 8.68 6.28 -20.52
N SER A 35 7.75 6.80 -19.73
CA SER A 35 6.48 7.33 -20.27
C SER A 35 6.61 8.74 -20.83
N ALA A 36 5.85 9.02 -21.88
CA ALA A 36 5.69 10.36 -22.45
C ALA A 36 4.64 11.19 -21.68
N GLY A 37 4.71 12.52 -21.85
CA GLY A 37 3.79 13.48 -21.23
C GLY A 37 4.04 13.69 -19.74
N LEU A 38 3.19 14.47 -19.07
CA LEU A 38 3.39 14.82 -17.64
C LEU A 38 2.55 13.98 -16.67
N ARG A 39 1.36 13.53 -17.10
CA ARG A 39 0.38 12.91 -16.17
C ARG A 39 0.79 11.52 -15.70
N VAL A 40 1.19 10.65 -16.63
CA VAL A 40 1.59 9.25 -16.34
C VAL A 40 2.87 9.19 -15.50
N PRO A 41 3.98 9.87 -15.88
CA PRO A 41 5.19 9.77 -15.08
C PRO A 41 5.03 10.38 -13.69
N ARG A 42 4.26 11.48 -13.53
CA ARG A 42 3.97 12.04 -12.21
C ARG A 42 3.19 11.07 -11.32
N LEU A 43 2.15 10.42 -11.84
CA LEU A 43 1.43 9.38 -11.10
C LEU A 43 2.37 8.24 -10.73
N ALA A 44 3.15 7.73 -11.69
CA ALA A 44 4.10 6.65 -11.48
C ALA A 44 5.16 7.00 -10.42
N SER A 45 5.69 8.23 -10.40
CA SER A 45 6.63 8.68 -9.37
C SER A 45 6.02 8.69 -7.97
N VAL A 46 4.77 9.16 -7.85
CA VAL A 46 4.06 9.17 -6.55
C VAL A 46 3.82 7.75 -6.05
N LEU A 47 3.37 6.86 -6.93
CA LEU A 47 3.14 5.45 -6.57
C LEU A 47 4.46 4.73 -6.21
N CYS A 48 5.53 4.98 -6.96
CA CYS A 48 6.87 4.48 -6.66
C CYS A 48 7.33 4.92 -5.25
N ALA A 49 7.20 6.20 -4.93
CA ALA A 49 7.57 6.72 -3.62
C ALA A 49 6.73 6.08 -2.49
N LEU A 50 5.43 5.91 -2.72
CA LEU A 50 4.53 5.26 -1.77
C LEU A 50 4.93 3.80 -1.52
N ASP A 51 5.15 3.01 -2.57
CA ASP A 51 5.56 1.61 -2.44
C ASP A 51 6.93 1.47 -1.77
N LEU A 52 7.86 2.39 -2.05
CA LEU A 52 9.15 2.46 -1.35
C LEU A 52 8.99 2.77 0.14
N VAL A 53 8.09 3.68 0.51
CA VAL A 53 7.77 3.96 1.92
C VAL A 53 7.21 2.72 2.62
N LEU A 54 6.29 1.99 1.97
CA LEU A 54 5.73 0.74 2.52
C LEU A 54 6.78 -0.38 2.62
N PHE A 55 7.68 -0.47 1.65
CA PHE A 55 8.83 -1.37 1.70
C PHE A 55 9.74 -1.06 2.91
N VAL A 56 10.09 0.21 3.11
CA VAL A 56 10.89 0.69 4.24
C VAL A 56 10.16 0.42 5.56
N ASP A 57 8.86 0.67 5.64
CA ASP A 57 8.03 0.38 6.80
C ASP A 57 8.12 -1.10 7.23
N ILE A 58 7.95 -2.04 6.29
CA ILE A 58 8.06 -3.47 6.57
C ILE A 58 9.48 -3.85 6.97
N THR A 59 10.48 -3.28 6.29
CA THR A 59 11.90 -3.57 6.55
C THR A 59 12.29 -3.17 7.98
N PHE A 60 11.82 -2.02 8.46
CA PHE A 60 12.21 -1.51 9.79
C PHE A 60 11.16 -1.71 10.89
N ASP A 61 10.07 -2.42 10.59
CA ASP A 61 8.90 -2.59 11.47
C ASP A 61 8.35 -1.26 11.98
N LEU A 62 8.31 -0.21 11.13
CA LEU A 62 7.95 1.14 11.57
C LEU A 62 6.53 1.18 12.14
N ARG A 63 5.56 0.52 11.49
CA ARG A 63 4.19 0.38 12.01
C ARG A 63 4.13 -0.20 13.41
N TRP A 64 4.95 -1.21 13.73
CA TRP A 64 4.95 -1.85 15.05
C TRP A 64 5.56 -0.93 16.11
N ARG A 65 6.61 -0.19 15.75
CA ARG A 65 7.20 0.83 16.63
C ARG A 65 6.20 1.94 16.93
N LEU A 66 5.47 2.38 15.91
CA LEU A 66 4.45 3.41 16.03
C LEU A 66 3.25 2.93 16.87
N TYR A 67 2.76 1.72 16.62
CA TYR A 67 1.74 1.07 17.46
C TYR A 67 2.19 0.96 18.92
N ALA A 68 3.41 0.49 19.17
CA ALA A 68 3.95 0.37 20.53
C ALA A 68 4.10 1.73 21.23
N PHE A 69 4.42 2.79 20.48
CA PHE A 69 4.45 4.16 20.98
C PHE A 69 3.04 4.61 21.43
N TYR A 70 2.04 4.49 20.56
CA TYR A 70 0.65 4.85 20.90
C TYR A 70 0.08 4.02 22.03
N LYS A 71 0.34 2.71 22.04
CA LYS A 71 -0.09 1.79 23.10
C LYS A 71 0.44 2.22 24.46
N ARG A 72 1.73 2.60 24.56
CA ARG A 72 2.31 3.09 25.82
C ARG A 72 1.62 4.36 26.30
N GLY A 73 1.35 5.30 25.40
CA GLY A 73 0.60 6.52 25.73
C GLY A 73 -0.84 6.23 26.18
N ALA A 74 -1.54 5.31 25.52
CA ALA A 74 -2.90 4.94 25.91
C ALA A 74 -2.96 4.24 27.28
N ILE A 75 -1.97 3.40 27.59
CA ILE A 75 -1.86 2.75 28.90
C ILE A 75 -1.57 3.78 30.00
N SER A 76 -0.66 4.73 29.77
CA SER A 76 -0.32 5.74 30.78
C SER A 76 -1.51 6.64 31.15
N HIS A 77 -2.42 6.88 30.20
CA HIS A 77 -3.64 7.67 30.41
C HIS A 77 -4.87 6.82 30.81
N ARG A 78 -4.71 5.51 31.01
CA ARG A 78 -5.79 4.55 31.31
C ARG A 78 -6.88 4.39 30.24
N TRP A 79 -6.71 5.01 29.07
CA TRP A 79 -7.64 4.90 27.93
C TRP A 79 -7.59 3.55 27.22
N TYR A 80 -6.63 2.69 27.55
CA TYR A 80 -6.43 1.44 26.84
C TYR A 80 -7.68 0.55 26.84
N ASN A 81 -8.47 0.53 27.91
CA ASN A 81 -9.69 -0.30 27.99
C ASN A 81 -10.87 0.27 27.19
N GLU A 82 -10.86 1.57 26.91
CA GLU A 82 -11.91 2.28 26.16
C GLU A 82 -11.58 2.44 24.67
N ARG A 83 -10.56 1.73 24.18
CA ARG A 83 -10.04 1.89 22.81
C ARG A 83 -10.98 1.43 21.71
N ALA A 84 -11.96 0.56 22.01
CA ALA A 84 -12.77 -0.09 20.98
C ALA A 84 -13.59 0.91 20.16
N GLU A 85 -14.33 1.81 20.80
CA GLU A 85 -15.19 2.78 20.10
C GLU A 85 -14.38 3.79 19.27
N PRO A 86 -13.32 4.45 19.82
CA PRO A 86 -12.48 5.33 19.02
C PRO A 86 -11.81 4.63 17.84
N GLN A 87 -11.39 3.37 17.99
CA GLN A 87 -10.81 2.60 16.89
C GLN A 87 -11.83 2.33 15.77
N VAL A 88 -13.08 1.99 16.10
CA VAL A 88 -14.14 1.80 15.10
C VAL A 88 -14.44 3.10 14.36
N VAL A 89 -14.57 4.22 15.09
CA VAL A 89 -14.77 5.55 14.48
C VAL A 89 -13.60 5.92 13.56
N ALA A 90 -12.37 5.64 13.98
CA ALA A 90 -11.18 5.88 13.16
C ALA A 90 -11.18 5.02 11.87
N LEU A 91 -11.52 3.74 11.96
CA LEU A 91 -11.60 2.85 10.80
C LEU A 91 -12.70 3.30 9.81
N ILE A 92 -13.88 3.67 10.30
CA ILE A 92 -14.96 4.20 9.45
C ILE A 92 -14.50 5.49 8.77
N SER A 93 -13.88 6.39 9.51
CA SER A 93 -13.37 7.66 8.98
C SER A 93 -12.34 7.43 7.87
N ILE A 94 -11.43 6.48 8.06
CA ILE A 94 -10.44 6.09 7.05
C ILE A 94 -11.10 5.46 5.84
N ALA A 95 -12.07 4.56 6.03
CA ALA A 95 -12.79 3.93 4.91
C ALA A 95 -13.50 4.99 4.05
N VAL A 96 -14.17 5.95 4.67
CA VAL A 96 -14.83 7.08 3.97
C VAL A 96 -13.78 7.92 3.24
N ALA A 97 -12.70 8.31 3.90
CA ALA A 97 -11.64 9.11 3.29
C ALA A 97 -11.00 8.41 2.08
N LEU A 98 -10.73 7.11 2.19
CA LEU A 98 -10.20 6.30 1.09
C LEU A 98 -11.19 6.19 -0.06
N LEU A 99 -12.49 6.00 0.22
CA LEU A 99 -13.53 5.92 -0.81
C LEU A 99 -13.69 7.25 -1.58
N VAL A 100 -13.71 8.37 -0.85
CA VAL A 100 -13.77 9.72 -1.45
C VAL A 100 -12.54 9.96 -2.30
N THR A 101 -11.35 9.64 -1.77
CA THR A 101 -10.07 9.79 -2.47
C THR A 101 -10.02 8.91 -3.73
N ALA A 102 -10.43 7.64 -3.62
CA ALA A 102 -10.50 6.72 -4.75
C ALA A 102 -11.43 7.25 -5.84
N THR A 103 -12.64 7.67 -5.47
CA THR A 103 -13.63 8.21 -6.40
C THR A 103 -13.10 9.45 -7.11
N TRP A 104 -12.53 10.39 -6.36
CA TRP A 104 -11.96 11.62 -6.91
C TRP A 104 -10.77 11.34 -7.84
N LEU A 105 -9.80 10.54 -7.41
CA LEU A 105 -8.62 10.19 -8.21
C LEU A 105 -8.99 9.38 -9.46
N CYS A 106 -9.85 8.38 -9.34
CA CYS A 106 -10.31 7.58 -10.48
C CYS A 106 -11.03 8.44 -11.52
N ARG A 107 -11.87 9.39 -11.11
CA ARG A 107 -12.48 10.36 -12.03
C ARG A 107 -11.42 11.26 -12.67
N ARG A 108 -10.47 11.77 -11.87
CA ARG A 108 -9.40 12.67 -12.35
C ARG A 108 -8.47 12.01 -13.38
N PHE A 109 -8.26 10.70 -13.25
CA PHE A 109 -7.39 9.90 -14.11
C PHE A 109 -8.14 8.96 -15.07
N ALA A 110 -9.47 9.04 -15.15
CA ALA A 110 -10.29 8.23 -16.05
C ALA A 110 -9.83 8.22 -17.53
N PRO A 111 -9.30 9.33 -18.10
CA PRO A 111 -8.79 9.32 -19.47
C PRO A 111 -7.52 8.50 -19.70
N VAL A 112 -6.82 8.10 -18.63
CA VAL A 112 -5.58 7.30 -18.68
C VAL A 112 -5.94 5.86 -18.35
N ARG A 113 -5.98 4.97 -19.34
CA ARG A 113 -6.37 3.58 -19.07
C ARG A 113 -5.32 2.91 -18.19
N GLY A 114 -5.78 2.10 -17.23
CA GLY A 114 -4.93 1.46 -16.23
C GLY A 114 -4.67 2.31 -14.98
N ALA A 115 -4.74 3.64 -15.07
CA ALA A 115 -4.52 4.50 -13.89
C ALA A 115 -5.52 4.24 -12.75
N PRO A 116 -6.84 4.06 -12.99
CA PRO A 116 -7.78 3.72 -11.91
C PRO A 116 -7.41 2.43 -11.18
N LEU A 117 -6.94 1.40 -11.90
CA LEU A 117 -6.51 0.14 -11.29
C LEU A 117 -5.30 0.36 -10.37
N ALA A 118 -4.33 1.15 -10.84
CA ALA A 118 -3.14 1.44 -10.06
C ALA A 118 -3.45 2.25 -8.78
N ILE A 119 -4.34 3.24 -8.91
CA ILE A 119 -4.82 4.05 -7.79
C ILE A 119 -5.55 3.17 -6.76
N CYS A 120 -6.45 2.29 -7.21
CA CYS A 120 -7.15 1.36 -6.31
C CYS A 120 -6.16 0.42 -5.61
N GLY A 121 -5.14 -0.07 -6.30
CA GLY A 121 -4.07 -0.89 -5.70
C GLY A 121 -3.35 -0.13 -4.58
N ALA A 122 -2.87 1.07 -4.86
CA ALA A 122 -2.16 1.88 -3.87
C ALA A 122 -3.04 2.27 -2.67
N LEU A 123 -4.30 2.63 -2.90
CA LEU A 123 -5.24 2.94 -1.82
C LEU A 123 -5.61 1.71 -0.99
N LEU A 124 -5.69 0.53 -1.61
CA LEU A 124 -5.84 -0.74 -0.90
C LEU A 124 -4.63 -1.00 0.00
N SER A 125 -3.40 -0.79 -0.50
CA SER A 125 -2.18 -0.92 0.32
C SER A 125 -2.15 0.05 1.50
N ILE A 126 -2.51 1.32 1.28
CA ILE A 126 -2.62 2.31 2.36
C ILE A 126 -3.70 1.88 3.36
N GLY A 127 -4.86 1.43 2.88
CA GLY A 127 -5.95 0.96 3.73
C GLY A 127 -5.54 -0.21 4.61
N CYS A 128 -4.84 -1.20 4.05
CA CYS A 128 -4.25 -2.29 4.81
C CYS A 128 -3.27 -1.77 5.87
N TRP A 129 -2.32 -0.91 5.48
CA TRP A 129 -1.34 -0.33 6.39
C TRP A 129 -1.97 0.41 7.57
N LEU A 130 -2.95 1.29 7.30
CA LEU A 130 -3.67 2.04 8.32
C LEU A 130 -4.49 1.13 9.24
N THR A 131 -5.11 0.09 8.67
CA THR A 131 -5.89 -0.87 9.43
C THR A 131 -5.01 -1.67 10.40
N GLU A 132 -3.84 -2.13 9.94
CA GLU A 132 -2.84 -2.79 10.77
C GLU A 132 -2.28 -1.86 11.86
N LEU A 133 -2.12 -0.57 11.56
CA LEU A 133 -1.66 0.40 12.54
C LEU A 133 -2.68 0.65 13.66
N ILE A 134 -3.98 0.68 13.32
CA ILE A 134 -5.06 0.94 14.29
C ILE A 134 -5.39 -0.30 15.10
N SER A 135 -5.25 -1.50 14.52
CA SER A 135 -5.39 -2.82 15.15
C SER A 135 -6.48 -2.90 16.24
N LEU A 136 -7.68 -3.23 15.79
CA LEU A 136 -8.72 -3.85 16.62
C LEU A 136 -8.41 -5.35 16.68
N HIS A 137 -8.46 -5.97 17.87
CA HIS A 137 -8.19 -7.41 18.03
C HIS A 137 -9.04 -8.27 17.08
N ALA A 138 -10.27 -7.84 16.76
CA ALA A 138 -11.13 -8.52 15.80
C ALA A 138 -10.60 -8.46 14.36
N VAL A 139 -10.04 -7.31 13.94
CA VAL A 139 -9.49 -7.14 12.59
C VAL A 139 -8.18 -7.92 12.45
N ASP A 140 -7.35 -7.90 13.49
CA ASP A 140 -6.13 -8.70 13.55
C ASP A 140 -6.44 -10.20 13.43
N ALA A 141 -7.47 -10.69 14.11
CA ALA A 141 -7.90 -12.08 14.02
C ALA A 141 -8.26 -12.51 12.59
N VAL A 142 -8.76 -11.57 11.77
CA VAL A 142 -9.07 -11.82 10.36
C VAL A 142 -7.81 -11.71 9.49
N LEU A 143 -7.07 -10.59 9.57
CA LEU A 143 -5.90 -10.31 8.73
C LEU A 143 -4.74 -11.30 8.95
N TYR A 144 -4.56 -11.72 10.20
CA TYR A 144 -3.52 -12.67 10.61
C TYR A 144 -4.01 -14.13 10.61
N ARG A 145 -5.18 -14.41 10.01
CA ARG A 145 -5.58 -15.79 9.76
C ARG A 145 -4.68 -16.41 8.69
N HIS A 146 -4.16 -17.61 8.97
CA HIS A 146 -3.41 -18.39 8.00
C HIS A 146 -4.33 -18.95 6.90
N ILE A 147 -3.88 -18.81 5.65
CA ILE A 147 -4.45 -19.43 4.45
C ILE A 147 -3.30 -20.12 3.74
N GLY A 148 -3.13 -21.42 4.01
CA GLY A 148 -1.95 -22.17 3.54
C GLY A 148 -0.64 -21.66 4.19
N PRO A 149 0.44 -21.42 3.41
CA PRO A 149 1.74 -21.04 3.96
C PRO A 149 1.84 -19.57 4.39
N LEU A 150 0.85 -18.73 4.03
CA LEU A 150 0.86 -17.29 4.26
C LEU A 150 -0.37 -16.85 5.07
N MET A 151 -0.32 -15.61 5.55
CA MET A 151 -1.44 -14.96 6.22
C MET A 151 -2.31 -14.20 5.21
N LEU A 152 -3.60 -14.01 5.49
CA LEU A 152 -4.52 -13.25 4.62
C LEU A 152 -3.95 -11.89 4.23
N VAL A 153 -3.31 -11.18 5.17
CA VAL A 153 -2.69 -9.88 4.91
C VAL A 153 -1.63 -9.92 3.80
N CYS A 154 -0.88 -11.02 3.67
CA CYS A 154 0.11 -11.18 2.59
C CYS A 154 -0.55 -11.18 1.22
N TYR A 155 -1.69 -11.87 1.09
CA TYR A 155 -2.44 -11.91 -0.16
C TYR A 155 -2.99 -10.54 -0.54
N LEU A 156 -3.43 -9.74 0.45
CA LEU A 156 -3.86 -8.37 0.22
C LEU A 156 -2.70 -7.47 -0.25
N TRP A 157 -1.52 -7.58 0.36
CA TRP A 157 -0.34 -6.84 -0.09
C TRP A 157 0.07 -7.21 -1.53
N ILE A 158 0.06 -8.51 -1.85
CA ILE A 158 0.36 -9.00 -3.20
C ILE A 158 -0.67 -8.50 -4.21
N LEU A 159 -1.97 -8.63 -3.90
CA LEU A 159 -3.05 -8.17 -4.77
C LEU A 159 -2.95 -6.66 -5.02
N ALA A 160 -2.78 -5.88 -3.96
CA ALA A 160 -2.67 -4.43 -4.05
C ALA A 160 -1.46 -4.01 -4.90
N SER A 161 -0.29 -4.62 -4.66
CA SER A 161 0.93 -4.38 -5.43
C SER A 161 0.78 -4.79 -6.89
N ALA A 162 0.11 -5.91 -7.17
CA ALA A 162 -0.17 -6.37 -8.53
C ALA A 162 -1.11 -5.40 -9.26
N MET A 163 -2.16 -4.90 -8.60
CA MET A 163 -3.05 -3.87 -9.16
C MET A 163 -2.28 -2.59 -9.49
N THR A 164 -1.40 -2.13 -8.59
CA THR A 164 -0.51 -0.98 -8.79
C THR A 164 0.40 -1.19 -10.00
N ALA A 165 1.16 -2.29 -10.02
CA ALA A 165 2.13 -2.60 -11.07
C ALA A 165 1.46 -2.79 -12.44
N LEU A 166 0.39 -3.58 -12.53
CA LEU A 166 -0.31 -3.84 -13.79
C LEU A 166 -1.03 -2.58 -14.30
N GLY A 167 -1.64 -1.82 -13.40
CA GLY A 167 -2.32 -0.58 -13.73
C GLY A 167 -1.36 0.47 -14.30
N ILE A 168 -0.21 0.66 -13.65
CA ILE A 168 0.77 1.66 -14.09
C ILE A 168 1.47 1.24 -15.38
N TRP A 169 1.80 -0.06 -15.52
CA TRP A 169 2.38 -0.60 -16.75
C TRP A 169 1.45 -0.37 -17.95
N LYS A 170 0.15 -0.65 -17.78
CA LYS A 170 -0.85 -0.39 -18.82
C LYS A 170 -0.90 1.09 -19.19
N ALA A 171 -0.93 1.99 -18.20
CA ALA A 171 -0.92 3.43 -18.42
C ALA A 171 0.33 3.91 -19.18
N GLY A 172 1.51 3.38 -18.83
CA GLY A 172 2.77 3.67 -19.51
C GLY A 172 2.79 3.22 -20.96
N SER A 173 2.36 1.98 -21.22
CA SER A 173 2.32 1.39 -22.57
C SER A 173 1.44 2.17 -23.55
N GLU A 174 0.36 2.77 -23.06
CA GLU A 174 -0.53 3.59 -23.88
C GLU A 174 0.02 4.98 -24.15
N SER A 175 0.72 5.57 -23.17
CA SER A 175 1.40 6.85 -23.37
C SER A 175 2.45 6.74 -24.48
N LEU A 176 3.26 5.67 -24.44
CA LEU A 176 4.26 5.40 -25.46
C LEU A 176 3.65 5.20 -26.85
N ARG A 177 2.58 4.40 -26.96
CA ARG A 177 1.88 4.18 -28.24
C ARG A 177 1.38 5.47 -28.87
N LYS A 178 0.82 6.39 -28.07
CA LYS A 178 0.38 7.70 -28.56
C LYS A 178 1.53 8.55 -29.08
N LEU A 179 2.69 8.52 -28.42
CA LEU A 179 3.86 9.27 -28.87
C LEU A 179 4.41 8.75 -30.21
N TYR A 180 4.47 7.42 -30.39
CA TYR A 180 4.92 6.84 -31.66
C TYR A 180 3.97 7.12 -32.82
N ALA A 181 2.65 7.10 -32.58
CA ALA A 181 1.67 7.43 -33.61
C ALA A 181 1.82 8.87 -34.14
N ILE A 182 2.18 9.83 -33.28
CA ILE A 182 2.38 11.23 -33.69
C ILE A 182 3.64 11.41 -34.55
N ARG A 183 4.71 10.64 -34.32
CA ARG A 183 5.97 10.77 -35.09
C ARG A 183 5.90 10.22 -36.52
N LEU A 184 4.88 9.45 -36.85
CA LEU A 184 4.70 8.83 -38.17
C LEU A 184 3.82 9.67 -39.12
N HIS A 185 3.31 10.80 -38.65
CA HIS A 185 2.50 11.75 -39.41
C HIS A 185 3.23 13.10 -39.48
#